data_AF-A0A931XK42-F1
#
_entry.id   AF-A0A931XK42-F1
#
_cell.length_a   1.000
_cell.length_b   1.000
_cell.length_c   1.000
_cell.angle_alpha   90.00
_cell.angle_beta   90.00
_cell.angle_gamma   90.00
#
_symmetry.space_group_name_H-M   'P 1'
#
loop_
_entity.id
_entity.type
_entity.pdbx_description
1 polymer ?
#
loop_
_entity_poly.entity_id
_entity_poly.type
_entity_poly.pdbx_seq_one_letter_code
_entity_poly.pdbx_strand_id
1 'polypeptide(L)' 'MAVEYGINPGTFAFGLPSAEDFQRFAEVAEAAGLDAVWASEHIAWHTPIPDALTSMAVFAARPKRIRVGRPSTT' A
#
# COMPACT_ATOMS: atom_id res chain seq x y z
N MET A 1 -3.43 -1.64 24.74
CA MET A 1 -3.41 -1.49 23.27
C MET A 1 -1.98 -1.73 22.80
N ALA A 2 -1.77 -2.62 21.83
CA ALA A 2 -0.47 -2.76 21.19
C ALA A 2 -0.33 -1.66 20.12
N VAL A 3 0.89 -1.15 19.93
CA VAL A 3 1.20 -0.22 18.84
C VAL A 3 1.36 -1.04 17.56
N GLU A 4 0.72 -0.61 16.48
CA GLU A 4 0.82 -1.23 15.16
C GLU A 4 1.59 -0.30 14.20
N TYR A 5 2.38 -0.88 13.30
CA TYR A 5 3.17 -0.16 12.31
C TYR A 5 2.72 -0.51 10.89
N GLY A 6 2.42 0.50 10.08
CA GLY A 6 2.02 0.35 8.68
C GLY A 6 2.78 1.28 7.75
N ILE A 7 2.71 1.00 6.45
CA ILE A 7 3.43 1.75 5.42
C ILE A 7 2.59 1.95 4.15
N ASN A 8 2.83 3.06 3.45
CA ASN A 8 2.25 3.38 2.14
C ASN A 8 3.39 3.62 1.12
N PRO A 9 3.23 3.25 -0.16
CA PRO A 9 4.27 3.42 -1.19
C PRO A 9 4.61 4.87 -1.56
N GLY A 10 3.88 5.88 -1.06
CA GLY A 10 4.18 7.30 -1.24
C GLY A 10 3.59 7.91 -2.51
N THR A 11 4.20 8.99 -3.00
CA THR A 11 3.62 9.93 -3.99
C THR A 11 3.99 9.66 -5.46
N PHE A 12 4.59 8.51 -5.78
CA PHE A 12 4.90 8.08 -7.16
C PHE A 12 5.59 9.14 -8.03
N ALA A 13 6.41 10.02 -7.42
CA ALA A 13 7.02 11.18 -8.08
C ALA A 13 7.95 10.81 -9.25
N PHE A 14 8.35 9.54 -9.35
CA PHE A 14 9.21 8.99 -10.39
C PHE A 14 8.46 8.16 -11.44
N GLY A 15 7.12 8.23 -11.45
CA GLY A 15 6.25 7.49 -12.37
C GLY A 15 5.43 6.40 -11.67
N LEU A 16 4.48 5.84 -12.42
CA LEU A 16 3.59 4.79 -11.92
C LEU A 16 4.35 3.45 -11.81
N PRO A 17 4.35 2.78 -10.64
CA PRO A 17 4.90 1.44 -10.50
C PRO A 17 4.07 0.41 -11.25
N SER A 18 4.70 -0.71 -11.61
CA SER A 18 3.98 -1.87 -12.15
C SER A 18 3.18 -2.58 -11.04
N ALA A 19 2.21 -3.41 -11.43
CA ALA A 19 1.50 -4.24 -10.47
C ALA A 19 2.45 -5.18 -9.69
N GLU A 20 3.53 -5.63 -10.33
CA GLU A 20 4.55 -6.47 -9.68
C GLU A 20 5.31 -5.69 -8.60
N ASP A 21 5.59 -4.40 -8.82
CA ASP A 21 6.22 -3.55 -7.80
C ASP A 21 5.34 -3.40 -6.56
N PHE A 22 4.02 -3.22 -6.75
CA PHE A 22 3.06 -3.17 -5.65
C PHE A 22 3.01 -4.49 -4.87
N GLN A 23 2.98 -5.62 -5.58
CA GLN A 23 3.01 -6.95 -4.97
C GLN A 23 4.29 -7.15 -4.17
N ARG A 24 5.45 -6.79 -4.75
CA ARG A 24 6.75 -6.92 -4.11
C ARG A 24 6.87 -6.03 -2.89
N PHE A 25 6.33 -4.82 -2.94
CA PHE A 25 6.26 -3.92 -1.80
C PHE A 25 5.50 -4.54 -0.62
N ALA A 26 4.35 -5.17 -0.88
CA ALA A 26 3.56 -5.83 0.16
C ALA A 26 4.27 -7.06 0.75
N GLU A 27 4.94 -7.87 -0.08
CA GLU A 27 5.77 -8.99 0.39
C GLU A 27 6.92 -8.52 1.29
N VAL A 28 7.61 -7.44 0.89
CA VAL A 28 8.73 -6.87 1.67
C VAL A 28 8.23 -6.30 3.00
N ALA A 29 7.09 -5.61 3.00
CA ALA A 29 6.46 -5.11 4.22
C ALA A 29 6.11 -6.25 5.19
N GLU A 30 5.52 -7.33 4.68
CA GLU A 30 5.19 -8.51 5.50
C GLU A 30 6.44 -9.20 6.05
N ALA A 31 7.48 -9.36 5.22
CA ALA A 31 8.75 -9.96 5.62
C ALA A 31 9.50 -9.11 6.66
N ALA A 32 9.33 -7.79 6.62
CA ALA A 32 9.87 -6.85 7.59
C ALA A 32 9.09 -6.82 8.93
N GLY A 33 7.95 -7.53 9.01
CA GLY A 33 7.14 -7.59 10.22
C GLY A 33 6.20 -6.42 10.42
N LEU A 34 5.85 -5.69 9.35
CA LEU A 34 4.82 -4.65 9.41
C LEU A 34 3.42 -5.25 9.51
N ASP A 35 2.53 -4.54 10.19
CA ASP A 35 1.17 -5.00 10.47
C ASP A 35 0.18 -4.68 9.34
N ALA A 36 0.51 -3.67 8.52
CA ALA A 36 -0.36 -3.22 7.43
C ALA A 36 0.38 -2.54 6.27
N VAL A 37 -0.17 -2.68 5.06
CA VAL A 37 0.09 -1.79 3.93
C VAL A 37 -1.15 -0.97 3.61
N TRP A 38 -0.93 0.30 3.25
CA TRP A 38 -2.00 1.24 2.97
C TRP A 38 -1.94 1.80 1.57
N ALA A 39 -3.11 2.03 0.97
CA ALA A 39 -3.27 2.85 -0.23
C ALA A 39 -3.96 4.17 0.13
N SER A 40 -3.49 5.27 -0.46
CA SER A 40 -4.09 6.60 -0.31
C SER A 40 -4.80 6.95 -1.62
N GLU A 41 -5.90 7.67 -1.51
CA GLU A 41 -6.69 8.09 -2.67
C GLU A 41 -6.58 9.60 -2.87
N HIS A 42 -6.36 10.00 -4.13
CA HIS A 42 -6.31 11.40 -4.53
C HIS A 42 -7.14 11.58 -5.80
N ILE A 43 -8.32 12.18 -5.66
CA ILE A 43 -9.24 12.42 -6.79
C ILE A 43 -8.67 13.48 -7.74
N ALA A 44 -7.95 14.47 -7.20
CA ALA A 44 -7.27 15.50 -7.97
C ALA A 44 -5.83 15.65 -7.47
N TRP A 45 -4.86 15.43 -8.35
CA TRP A 45 -3.45 15.56 -8.04
C TRP A 45 -2.65 15.95 -9.29
N HIS A 46 -1.47 16.53 -9.10
CA HIS A 46 -0.62 17.00 -10.20
C HIS A 46 0.14 15.86 -10.92
N THR A 47 0.13 14.65 -10.36
CA THR A 47 0.73 13.45 -10.94
C THR A 47 -0.28 12.31 -10.91
N PRO A 48 -0.23 11.36 -11.86
CA PRO A 48 -1.07 10.17 -11.81
C PRO A 48 -0.83 9.39 -10.52
N ILE A 49 -1.90 9.04 -9.82
CA ILE A 49 -1.89 8.17 -8.65
C ILE A 49 -2.84 7.00 -8.92
N PRO A 50 -2.42 5.75 -8.70
CA PRO A 50 -3.31 4.60 -8.82
C PRO A 50 -4.51 4.71 -7.89
N ASP A 51 -5.68 4.31 -8.40
CA ASP A 51 -6.90 4.15 -7.60
C ASP A 51 -6.63 3.29 -6.35
N ALA A 52 -7.11 3.73 -5.19
CA ALA A 52 -6.72 3.10 -3.93
C ALA A 52 -7.34 1.70 -3.80
N LEU A 53 -8.57 1.50 -4.27
CA LEU A 53 -9.21 0.19 -4.26
C LEU A 53 -8.46 -0.83 -5.13
N THR A 54 -8.09 -0.42 -6.34
CA THR A 54 -7.30 -1.23 -7.27
C THR A 54 -5.92 -1.54 -6.69
N SER A 55 -5.27 -0.54 -6.09
CA SER A 55 -3.97 -0.73 -5.42
C SER A 55 -4.04 -1.74 -4.28
N MET A 56 -5.08 -1.65 -3.44
CA MET A 56 -5.32 -2.61 -2.36
C MET A 56 -5.57 -4.03 -2.89
N ALA A 57 -6.31 -4.18 -3.99
CA ALA A 57 -6.51 -5.48 -4.60
C ALA A 57 -5.19 -6.11 -5.09
N VAL A 58 -4.29 -5.30 -5.65
CA VAL A 58 -2.95 -5.74 -6.06
C VAL A 58 -2.09 -6.10 -4.85
N PHE A 59 -2.12 -5.30 -3.78
CA PHE A 59 -1.41 -5.63 -2.53
C PHE A 59 -1.89 -6.95 -1.92
N ALA A 60 -3.19 -7.22 -1.92
CA ALA A 60 -3.76 -8.42 -1.32
C ALA A 60 -3.50 -9.72 -2.12
N ALA A 61 -2.98 -9.61 -3.35
CA ALA A 61 -2.86 -10.76 -4.25
C ALA A 61 -1.78 -11.78 -3.86
N ARG A 62 -0.77 -11.39 -3.08
CA ARG A 62 0.39 -12.23 -2.75
C ARG A 62 0.65 -12.50 -1.26
N PRO A 63 0.62 -11.51 -0.35
CA PRO A 63 0.96 -11.74 1.04
C PRO A 63 -0.11 -12.58 1.75
N LYS A 64 0.25 -13.23 2.85
CA LYS A 64 -0.64 -14.19 3.55
C LYS A 64 -1.22 -13.67 4.85
N ARG A 65 -0.64 -12.62 5.45
CA ARG A 65 -0.92 -12.18 6.82
C ARG A 65 -1.04 -10.68 6.97
N ILE A 66 -0.29 -9.88 6.21
CA ILE A 66 -0.31 -8.42 6.34
C ILE A 66 -1.71 -7.88 6.03
N ARG A 67 -2.19 -6.94 6.84
CA ARG A 67 -3.48 -6.30 6.59
C ARG A 67 -3.36 -5.30 5.44
N VAL A 68 -4.40 -5.22 4.63
CA VAL A 68 -4.50 -4.25 3.55
C VAL A 68 -5.66 -3.30 3.86
N GLY A 69 -5.41 -2.00 3.78
CA GLY A 69 -6.46 -1.03 4.08
C GLY A 69 -6.09 0.39 3.67
N ARG A 70 -6.87 1.34 4.20
CA ARG A 70 -6.53 2.77 4.16
C ARG A 70 -5.93 3.17 5.51
N PRO A 71 -5.10 4.21 5.59
CA PRO A 71 -4.64 4.72 6.88
C PRO A 71 -5.87 5.25 7.63
N SER A 72 -6.36 4.51 8.63
CA SER A 72 -7.39 5.00 9.54
C SER A 72 -6.72 5.55 10.78
N THR A 73 -6.89 6.85 11.02
CA THR A 73 -6.55 7.49 12.29
C THR A 73 -7.59 7.07 13.33
N THR A 74 -7.37 5.95 14.01
CA THR A 74 -7.99 5.69 15.33
C THR A 74 -6.97 5.95 16.41
#